data_AF-A0A9P8SP04-F1
#
_entry.id   AF-A0A9P8SP04-F1
#
_cell.length_a   1.000
_cell.length_b   1.000
_cell.length_c   1.000
_cell.angle_alpha   90.00
_cell.angle_beta   90.00
_cell.angle_gamma   90.00
#
_symmetry.space_group_name_H-M   'P 1'
#
loop_
_entity.id
_entity.type
_entity.pdbx_description
1 polymer ?
#
loop_
_entity_poly.entity_id
_entity_poly.type
_entity_poly.pdbx_seq_one_letter_code
_entity_poly.pdbx_strand_id
1 'polypeptide(L)'
;SVGSITKSLRKEPAALPDTLWNLLRGVTPIRTAYEEQIDMFQNANVCECHRTLFAVTIRRALWASMALCGYPTNIQFVHSDNSQIDMVFDMGCRTLKIHDRWLDPGAVHYQSPCRPGMEYALTACGPFFCDHVVEELFAMVQGEMSRISPSVMNHSRRHREIRL
;
A
#
# COMPACT_ATOMS: atom_id res chain seq x y z
N SER A 1 17.86 11.19 0.40
CA SER A 1 18.75 11.50 1.54
C SER A 1 19.52 12.78 1.24
N VAL A 2 20.04 13.46 2.28
CA VAL A 2 20.90 14.67 2.16
C VAL A 2 22.02 14.45 1.14
N GLY A 3 22.67 13.29 1.17
CA GLY A 3 23.75 12.95 0.23
C GLY A 3 23.36 12.86 -1.24
N SER A 4 22.08 12.62 -1.57
CA SER A 4 21.60 12.68 -2.96
C SER A 4 21.40 14.12 -3.43
N ILE A 5 21.01 15.03 -2.54
CA ILE A 5 20.80 16.44 -2.86
C ILE A 5 22.14 17.10 -3.18
N THR A 6 23.16 16.87 -2.32
CA THR A 6 24.50 17.43 -2.53
C THR A 6 25.15 16.90 -3.81
N LYS A 7 24.96 15.61 -4.13
CA LYS A 7 25.50 15.02 -5.36
C LYS A 7 24.79 15.50 -6.63
N SER A 8 23.46 15.57 -6.62
CA SER A 8 22.68 15.91 -7.81
C SER A 8 22.60 17.41 -8.07
N LEU A 9 22.46 18.23 -7.01
CA LEU A 9 22.27 19.67 -7.13
C LEU A 9 23.53 20.48 -6.83
N ARG A 10 24.60 19.85 -6.31
CA ARG A 10 25.84 20.53 -5.87
C ARG A 10 25.57 21.66 -4.88
N LYS A 11 24.57 21.47 -4.01
CA LYS A 11 24.14 22.41 -2.98
C LYS A 11 24.12 21.73 -1.62
N GLU A 12 24.50 22.49 -0.59
CA GLU A 12 24.36 22.06 0.80
C GLU A 12 22.93 22.28 1.29
N PRO A 13 22.23 21.24 1.77
CA PRO A 13 20.90 21.40 2.35
C PRO A 13 20.96 22.22 3.64
N ALA A 14 20.15 23.27 3.74
CA ALA A 14 19.97 24.03 4.97
C ALA A 14 18.57 23.77 5.53
N ALA A 15 18.47 23.57 6.84
CA ALA A 15 17.18 23.47 7.51
C ALA A 15 16.46 24.82 7.44
N LEU A 16 15.21 24.80 6.99
CA LEU A 16 14.33 25.97 7.01
C LEU A 16 13.72 26.12 8.40
N PRO A 17 13.71 27.32 9.01
CA PRO A 17 12.96 27.56 10.24
C PRO A 17 11.47 27.28 10.05
N ASP A 18 10.82 26.67 11.06
CA ASP A 18 9.40 26.25 10.98
C ASP A 18 8.46 27.39 10.59
N THR A 19 8.72 28.61 11.06
CA THR A 19 7.92 29.80 10.70
C THR A 19 7.93 30.05 9.20
N LEU A 20 9.10 29.96 8.57
CA LEU A 20 9.24 30.17 7.13
C LEU A 20 8.67 28.98 6.35
N TRP A 21 8.90 27.75 6.83
CA TRP A 21 8.30 26.56 6.23
C TRP A 21 6.77 26.62 6.21
N ASN A 22 6.15 26.99 7.33
CA ASN A 22 4.71 27.11 7.44
C ASN A 22 4.16 28.25 6.58
N LEU A 23 4.87 29.38 6.50
CA LEU A 23 4.50 30.48 5.61
C LEU A 23 4.52 30.05 4.14
N LEU A 24 5.58 29.35 3.72
CA LEU A 24 5.70 28.83 2.35
C LEU A 24 4.61 27.80 2.03
N ARG A 25 4.31 26.87 2.95
CA ARG A 25 3.22 25.89 2.79
C ARG A 25 1.83 26.54 2.73
N GLY A 26 1.64 27.69 3.35
CA GLY A 26 0.37 28.42 3.29
C GLY A 26 0.03 29.00 1.92
N VAL A 27 1.04 29.25 1.08
CA VAL A 27 0.90 29.94 -0.22
C VAL A 27 1.25 29.09 -1.43
N THR A 28 1.95 27.97 -1.23
CA THR A 28 2.40 27.08 -2.31
C THR A 28 2.22 25.62 -1.91
N PRO A 29 1.95 24.71 -2.88
CA PRO A 29 1.79 23.28 -2.62
C PRO A 29 3.15 22.59 -2.44
N ILE A 30 3.99 23.11 -1.55
CA ILE A 30 5.29 22.51 -1.23
C ILE A 30 5.04 21.31 -0.32
N ARG A 31 5.58 20.16 -0.73
CA ARG A 31 5.54 18.90 0.00
C ARG A 31 6.92 18.55 0.55
N THR A 32 6.94 17.87 1.69
CA THR A 32 8.11 17.12 2.14
C THR A 32 8.38 15.96 1.19
N ALA A 33 9.59 15.39 1.23
CA ALA A 33 9.92 14.23 0.40
C ALA A 33 8.97 13.04 0.63
N TYR A 34 8.53 12.82 1.87
CA TYR A 34 7.59 11.76 2.21
C TYR A 34 6.16 12.05 1.71
N GLU A 35 5.69 13.29 1.88
CA GLU A 35 4.39 13.73 1.34
C GLU A 35 4.36 13.62 -0.20
N GLU A 36 5.46 13.94 -0.88
CA GLU A 36 5.57 13.78 -2.33
C GLU A 36 5.56 12.31 -2.75
N GLN A 37 6.24 11.43 -2.01
CA GLN A 37 6.16 9.98 -2.24
C GLN A 37 4.74 9.45 -2.08
N ILE A 38 4.00 9.91 -1.07
CA ILE A 38 2.59 9.54 -0.88
C ILE A 38 1.76 10.04 -2.07
N ASP A 39 1.92 11.30 -2.48
CA ASP A 39 1.17 11.88 -3.60
C ASP A 39 1.46 11.13 -4.90
N MET A 40 2.72 10.85 -5.19
CA MET A 40 3.11 10.05 -6.35
C MET A 40 2.49 8.64 -6.30
N PHE A 41 2.51 7.99 -5.15
CA PHE A 41 1.94 6.66 -4.97
C PHE A 41 0.41 6.65 -5.10
N GLN A 42 -0.25 7.67 -4.55
CA GLN A 42 -1.70 7.86 -4.68
C GLN A 42 -2.10 8.13 -6.12
N ASN A 43 -1.26 8.75 -6.94
CA ASN A 43 -1.51 9.02 -8.35
C ASN A 43 -0.88 7.98 -9.30
N ALA A 44 -0.24 6.95 -8.75
CA ALA A 44 0.42 5.91 -9.53
C ALA A 44 -0.58 5.11 -10.38
N ASN A 45 -0.09 4.66 -11.55
CA ASN A 45 -0.86 3.86 -12.48
C ASN A 45 -1.27 2.54 -11.83
N VAL A 46 -2.55 2.21 -11.98
CA VAL A 46 -3.08 0.92 -11.55
C VAL A 46 -2.48 -0.16 -12.44
N CYS A 47 -1.89 -1.16 -11.83
CA CYS A 47 -1.38 -2.32 -12.54
C CYS A 47 -2.56 -3.14 -13.06
N GLU A 48 -2.57 -3.41 -14.36
CA GLU A 48 -3.38 -4.47 -14.97
C GLU A 48 -2.80 -5.86 -14.65
N CYS A 49 -2.37 -6.09 -13.40
CA CYS A 49 -1.71 -7.33 -13.01
C CYS A 49 -2.74 -8.35 -12.54
N HIS A 50 -3.21 -9.21 -13.45
CA HIS A 50 -4.10 -10.34 -13.16
C HIS A 50 -3.58 -11.67 -13.75
N ARG A 51 -2.33 -11.75 -14.22
CA ARG A 51 -1.91 -12.88 -15.08
C ARG A 51 -1.43 -14.12 -14.35
N THR A 52 -1.04 -14.01 -13.08
CA THR A 52 -0.57 -15.18 -12.30
C THR A 52 -1.63 -15.63 -11.30
N LEU A 53 -1.73 -16.94 -11.09
CA LEU A 53 -2.61 -17.53 -10.08
C LEU A 53 -2.25 -17.01 -8.68
N PHE A 54 -0.96 -16.78 -8.40
CA PHE A 54 -0.48 -16.17 -7.15
C PHE A 54 -1.12 -14.79 -6.92
N ALA A 55 -0.98 -13.86 -7.86
CA ALA A 55 -1.52 -12.51 -7.72
C ALA A 55 -3.04 -12.51 -7.54
N VAL A 56 -3.75 -13.37 -8.29
CA VAL A 56 -5.20 -13.55 -8.15
C VAL A 56 -5.56 -14.06 -6.75
N THR A 57 -4.77 -15.00 -6.22
CA THR A 57 -4.98 -15.61 -4.92
C THR A 57 -4.74 -14.62 -3.79
N ILE A 58 -3.63 -13.89 -3.82
CA ILE A 58 -3.32 -12.82 -2.85
C ILE A 58 -4.42 -11.77 -2.82
N ARG A 59 -4.83 -11.25 -3.98
CA ARG A 59 -5.92 -10.26 -4.07
C ARG A 59 -7.22 -10.78 -3.47
N ARG A 60 -7.62 -12.01 -3.80
CA ARG A 60 -8.87 -12.61 -3.29
C ARG A 60 -8.82 -12.83 -1.79
N ALA A 61 -7.72 -13.36 -1.28
CA ALA A 61 -7.56 -13.63 0.14
C ALA A 61 -7.56 -12.33 0.96
N LEU A 62 -6.80 -11.32 0.52
CA LEU A 62 -6.80 -10.01 1.18
C LEU A 62 -8.19 -9.36 1.14
N TRP A 63 -8.84 -9.37 -0.02
CA TRP A 63 -10.21 -8.86 -0.16
C TRP A 63 -11.18 -9.54 0.82
N ALA A 64 -11.10 -10.87 0.95
CA ALA A 64 -11.95 -11.63 1.86
C ALA A 64 -11.67 -11.27 3.33
N SER A 65 -10.40 -11.17 3.73
CA SER A 65 -9.99 -10.76 5.08
C SER A 65 -10.50 -9.35 5.42
N MET A 66 -10.37 -8.41 4.49
CA MET A 66 -10.89 -7.05 4.65
C MET A 66 -12.42 -7.02 4.76
N ALA A 67 -13.11 -7.79 3.93
CA ALA A 67 -14.57 -7.90 3.97
C ALA A 67 -15.06 -8.46 5.32
N LEU A 68 -14.36 -9.47 5.86
CA LEU A 68 -14.68 -10.07 7.16
C LEU A 68 -14.59 -9.06 8.31
N CYS A 69 -13.62 -8.14 8.26
CA CYS A 69 -13.43 -7.09 9.25
C CYS A 69 -14.24 -5.80 8.97
N GLY A 70 -15.06 -5.78 7.92
CA GLY A 70 -15.87 -4.61 7.54
C GLY A 70 -15.04 -3.44 7.00
N TYR A 71 -13.82 -3.69 6.52
CA TYR A 71 -12.97 -2.67 5.90
C TYR A 71 -13.41 -2.39 4.45
N PRO A 72 -13.10 -1.21 3.90
CA PRO A 72 -13.34 -0.90 2.49
C PRO A 72 -12.64 -1.92 1.59
N THR A 73 -13.37 -2.55 0.68
CA THR A 73 -12.84 -3.66 -0.12
C THR A 73 -12.38 -3.26 -1.53
N ASN A 74 -12.33 -1.96 -1.82
CA ASN A 74 -11.79 -1.47 -3.09
C ASN A 74 -10.26 -1.47 -3.01
N ILE A 75 -9.65 -2.49 -3.61
CA ILE A 75 -8.19 -2.70 -3.60
C ILE A 75 -7.66 -2.47 -5.01
N GLN A 76 -6.63 -1.64 -5.13
CA GLN A 76 -5.89 -1.41 -6.37
C GLN A 76 -4.41 -1.71 -6.13
N PHE A 77 -3.82 -2.51 -7.01
CA PHE A 77 -2.37 -2.65 -7.05
C PHE A 77 -1.80 -1.59 -8.00
N VAL A 78 -0.73 -0.92 -7.59
CA VAL A 78 -0.11 0.18 -8.35
C VAL A 78 1.39 -0.06 -8.50
N HIS A 79 1.93 0.41 -9.63
CA HIS A 79 3.36 0.35 -9.89
C HIS A 79 4.02 1.66 -9.47
N SER A 80 5.13 1.58 -8.75
CA SER A 80 5.90 2.76 -8.36
C SER A 80 7.39 2.44 -8.23
N ASP A 81 8.18 2.80 -9.25
CA ASP A 81 9.62 2.50 -9.32
C ASP A 81 10.46 2.95 -8.12
N ASN A 82 10.05 4.02 -7.43
CA ASN A 82 10.90 4.74 -6.45
C ASN A 82 10.22 5.02 -5.11
N SER A 83 9.16 4.29 -4.77
CA SER A 83 8.50 4.47 -3.49
C SER A 83 8.81 3.33 -2.54
N GLN A 84 9.23 3.68 -1.33
CA GLN A 84 9.30 2.73 -0.21
C GLN A 84 7.92 2.52 0.44
N ILE A 85 6.87 3.07 -0.18
CA ILE A 85 5.50 2.94 0.29
C ILE A 85 4.94 1.62 -0.21
N ASP A 86 4.55 0.79 0.74
CA ASP A 86 3.84 -0.45 0.47
C ASP A 86 2.36 -0.25 0.21
N MET A 87 1.75 0.67 0.95
CA MET A 87 0.31 0.79 1.04
C MET A 87 -0.09 2.19 1.46
N VAL A 88 -1.16 2.70 0.85
CA VAL A 88 -1.84 3.93 1.26
C VAL A 88 -3.33 3.74 1.07
N PHE A 89 -4.13 4.15 2.05
CA PHE A 89 -5.55 4.29 1.86
C PHE A 89 -5.91 5.70 1.37
N ASP A 90 -6.43 5.80 0.14
CA ASP A 90 -7.02 7.01 -0.39
C ASP A 90 -8.43 7.18 0.18
N MET A 91 -8.57 8.13 1.08
CA MET A 91 -9.82 8.49 1.74
C MET A 91 -10.86 9.09 0.78
N GLY A 92 -10.42 9.85 -0.22
CA GLY A 92 -11.30 10.50 -1.20
C GLY A 92 -11.99 9.47 -2.09
N CYS A 93 -11.22 8.50 -2.58
CA CYS A 93 -11.73 7.44 -3.44
C CYS A 93 -12.13 6.17 -2.66
N ARG A 94 -11.96 6.14 -1.33
CA ARG A 94 -12.12 4.96 -0.47
C ARG A 94 -11.43 3.71 -1.01
N THR A 95 -10.22 3.89 -1.50
CA THR A 95 -9.46 2.87 -2.22
C THR A 95 -8.16 2.57 -1.49
N LEU A 96 -7.91 1.30 -1.22
CA LEU A 96 -6.61 0.85 -0.74
C LEU A 96 -5.68 0.63 -1.92
N LYS A 97 -4.63 1.45 -2.02
CA LYS A 97 -3.57 1.26 -3.01
C LYS A 97 -2.43 0.46 -2.38
N ILE A 98 -1.99 -0.58 -3.07
CA ILE A 98 -0.94 -1.50 -2.64
C ILE A 98 0.11 -1.59 -3.73
N HIS A 99 1.38 -1.62 -3.37
CA HIS A 99 2.46 -1.76 -4.34
C HIS A 99 2.37 -3.13 -5.03
N ASP A 100 2.52 -3.16 -6.35
CA ASP A 100 2.50 -4.40 -7.14
C ASP A 100 3.64 -5.39 -6.84
N ARG A 101 4.69 -4.99 -6.11
CA ARG A 101 5.75 -5.89 -5.63
C ARG A 101 5.21 -7.07 -4.83
N TRP A 102 4.08 -6.86 -4.13
CA TRP A 102 3.37 -7.89 -3.38
C TRP A 102 2.69 -8.96 -4.27
N LEU A 103 2.68 -8.75 -5.59
CA LEU A 103 2.15 -9.68 -6.57
C LEU A 103 3.24 -10.50 -7.27
N ASP A 104 4.52 -10.19 -7.02
CA ASP A 104 5.66 -10.91 -7.57
C ASP A 104 6.18 -11.93 -6.53
N PRO A 105 6.02 -13.24 -6.77
CA PRO A 105 6.56 -14.26 -5.88
C PRO A 105 8.07 -14.11 -5.66
N GLY A 106 8.86 -13.74 -6.68
CA GLY A 106 10.30 -13.61 -6.55
C GLY A 106 10.68 -12.46 -5.61
N ALA A 107 9.99 -11.32 -5.75
CA ALA A 107 10.23 -10.15 -4.90
C ALA A 107 9.86 -10.40 -3.43
N VAL A 108 8.69 -11.00 -3.18
CA VAL A 108 8.18 -11.22 -1.82
C VAL A 108 9.00 -12.27 -1.07
N HIS A 109 9.28 -13.42 -1.69
CA HIS A 109 9.99 -14.52 -1.02
C HIS A 109 11.48 -14.27 -0.85
N TYR A 110 12.07 -13.34 -1.61
CA TYR A 110 13.44 -12.90 -1.37
C TYR A 110 13.57 -12.16 -0.03
N GLN A 111 12.55 -11.39 0.35
CA GLN A 111 12.57 -10.58 1.58
C GLN A 111 12.02 -11.35 2.78
N SER A 112 11.01 -12.20 2.57
CA SER A 112 10.35 -12.97 3.62
C SER A 112 10.13 -14.42 3.15
N PRO A 113 10.91 -15.40 3.64
CA PRO A 113 10.72 -16.78 3.23
C PRO A 113 9.41 -17.35 3.79
N CYS A 114 8.79 -18.26 3.04
CA CYS A 114 7.63 -19.02 3.52
C CYS A 114 7.95 -19.78 4.81
N ARG A 115 6.88 -20.18 5.52
CA ARG A 115 6.98 -21.16 6.61
C ARG A 115 7.69 -22.43 6.12
N PRO A 116 8.54 -23.04 6.96
CA PRO A 116 9.27 -24.27 6.61
C PRO A 116 8.33 -25.36 6.08
N GLY A 117 8.74 -26.05 5.01
CA GLY A 117 7.94 -27.11 4.37
C GLY A 117 7.02 -26.65 3.24
N MET A 118 6.97 -25.35 2.91
CA MET A 118 6.28 -24.83 1.71
C MET A 118 7.19 -24.71 0.48
N GLU A 119 8.43 -25.21 0.55
CA GLU A 119 9.45 -25.11 -0.51
C GLU A 119 8.99 -25.69 -1.86
N TYR A 120 8.20 -26.78 -1.83
CA TYR A 120 7.66 -27.44 -3.02
C TYR A 120 6.61 -26.60 -3.76
N ALA A 121 5.94 -25.70 -3.03
CA ALA A 121 4.80 -24.96 -3.54
C ALA A 121 5.26 -23.70 -4.30
N LEU A 122 6.51 -23.27 -4.09
CA LEU A 122 7.20 -22.24 -4.88
C LEU A 122 7.64 -22.73 -6.27
N THR A 123 7.86 -24.03 -6.44
CA THR A 123 8.30 -24.64 -7.71
C THR A 123 7.16 -25.26 -8.52
N ALA A 124 6.03 -25.52 -7.88
CA ALA A 124 4.83 -26.06 -8.54
C ALA A 124 4.05 -24.95 -9.25
N CYS A 125 3.82 -25.11 -10.55
CA CYS A 125 2.90 -24.27 -11.35
C CYS A 125 1.40 -24.38 -10.95
N GLY A 126 1.10 -24.75 -9.70
CA GLY A 126 -0.25 -24.87 -9.15
C GLY A 126 -0.75 -23.56 -8.51
N PRO A 127 -1.98 -23.54 -7.98
CA PRO A 127 -2.48 -22.44 -7.17
C PRO A 127 -1.67 -22.38 -5.85
N PHE A 128 -0.58 -21.62 -5.88
CA PHE A 128 0.24 -21.35 -4.72
C PHE A 128 -0.45 -20.32 -3.84
N PHE A 129 -0.93 -20.76 -2.68
CA PHE A 129 -1.40 -19.88 -1.61
C PHE A 129 -0.27 -19.68 -0.62
N CYS A 130 0.11 -18.42 -0.43
CA CYS A 130 1.11 -18.06 0.55
C CYS A 130 0.46 -17.29 1.69
N ASP A 131 0.20 -18.00 2.79
CA ASP A 131 -0.48 -17.47 3.97
C ASP A 131 0.25 -16.26 4.54
N HIS A 132 1.58 -16.33 4.68
CA HIS A 132 2.37 -15.25 5.28
C HIS A 132 2.25 -13.92 4.52
N VAL A 133 2.17 -13.95 3.18
CA VAL A 133 2.03 -12.73 2.35
C VAL A 133 0.69 -12.05 2.64
N VAL A 134 -0.38 -12.83 2.76
CA VAL A 134 -1.71 -12.31 3.07
C VAL A 134 -1.77 -11.82 4.52
N GLU A 135 -1.16 -12.53 5.46
CA GLU A 135 -1.05 -12.13 6.87
C GLU A 135 -0.33 -10.78 6.99
N GLU A 136 0.81 -10.61 6.31
CA GLU A 136 1.61 -9.39 6.34
C GLU A 136 0.89 -8.20 5.70
N LEU A 137 0.32 -8.39 4.50
CA LEU A 137 -0.53 -7.38 3.87
C LEU A 137 -1.69 -6.98 4.78
N PHE A 138 -2.36 -7.96 5.40
CA PHE A 138 -3.50 -7.68 6.26
C PHE A 138 -3.11 -6.94 7.55
N ALA A 139 -1.95 -7.25 8.14
CA ALA A 139 -1.41 -6.50 9.26
C ALA A 139 -1.13 -5.03 8.89
N MET A 140 -0.60 -4.77 7.68
CA MET A 140 -0.43 -3.40 7.18
C MET A 140 -1.78 -2.71 6.97
N VAL A 141 -2.78 -3.40 6.44
CA VAL A 141 -4.15 -2.86 6.32
C VAL A 141 -4.69 -2.44 7.68
N GLN A 142 -4.55 -3.28 8.71
CA GLN A 142 -4.99 -2.93 10.06
C GLN A 142 -4.27 -1.68 10.58
N GLY A 143 -2.96 -1.57 10.33
CA GLY A 143 -2.18 -0.38 10.66
C GLY A 143 -2.72 0.87 9.98
N GLU A 144 -2.96 0.81 8.67
CA GLU A 144 -3.51 1.93 7.90
C GLU A 144 -4.94 2.30 8.31
N MET A 145 -5.80 1.30 8.54
CA MET A 145 -7.16 1.51 9.02
C MET A 145 -7.20 2.12 10.43
N SER A 146 -6.25 1.77 11.30
CA SER A 146 -6.19 2.33 12.66
C SER A 146 -5.86 3.83 12.69
N ARG A 147 -5.17 4.32 11.66
CA ARG A 147 -4.86 5.75 11.47
C ARG A 147 -6.07 6.55 11.00
N ILE A 148 -7.12 5.87 10.53
CA ILE A 148 -8.33 6.48 9.98
C ILE A 148 -9.43 6.48 11.05
N SER A 149 -10.13 7.62 11.19
CA SER A 149 -11.18 7.78 12.20
C SER A 149 -12.34 6.77 12.05
N PRO A 150 -12.92 6.23 13.14
CA PRO A 150 -13.99 5.22 13.10
C PRO A 150 -15.25 5.64 12.34
N SER A 151 -15.53 6.94 12.24
CA SER A 151 -16.71 7.46 11.55
C SER A 151 -16.72 7.12 10.05
N VAL A 152 -15.54 6.97 9.46
CA VAL A 152 -15.35 6.71 8.02
C VAL A 152 -15.66 5.25 7.69
N MET A 153 -15.35 4.33 8.60
CA MET A 153 -15.58 2.89 8.44
C MET A 153 -17.07 2.52 8.53
N ASN A 154 -17.87 3.30 9.25
CA ASN A 154 -19.28 3.00 9.53
C ASN A 154 -20.26 3.32 8.40
N HIS A 155 -19.83 4.06 7.35
CA HIS A 155 -20.73 4.41 6.25
C HIS A 155 -21.12 3.23 5.35
N SER A 156 -20.35 2.13 5.36
CA SER A 156 -20.68 0.93 4.59
C SER A 156 -21.66 -0.02 5.30
N ARG A 157 -21.90 0.16 6.61
CA ARG A 157 -22.81 -0.71 7.40
C ARG A 157 -24.29 -0.42 7.18
N ARG A 158 -24.67 0.73 6.61
CA ARG A 158 -26.09 1.14 6.51
C ARG A 158 -26.90 0.51 5.36
N HIS A 159 -26.33 -0.35 4.52
CA HIS A 159 -27.03 -0.91 3.35
C HIS A 159 -27.26 -2.43 3.37
N ARG A 160 -27.11 -3.11 4.52
CA ARG A 160 -27.50 -4.52 4.67
C ARG A 160 -28.29 -4.76 5.96
N GLU A 161 -29.45 -4.13 6.06
CA GLU A 161 -30.58 -4.75 6.74
C GLU A 161 -31.42 -5.44 5.66
N ILE A 162 -31.12 -6.71 5.42
CA ILE A 162 -32.02 -7.60 4.70
C ILE A 162 -33.19 -7.84 5.65
N ARG A 163 -34.36 -7.26 5.33
CA ARG A 163 -35.64 -7.72 5.89
C ARG A 163 -35.79 -9.20 5.53
N LEU A 164 -35.82 -10.04 6.56
CA LEU A 164 -36.41 -11.38 6.49
C LEU A 164 -37.93 -11.25 6.42
#